data_AF-A0A0F9H6M6-F1
#
_entry.id   AF-A0A0F9H6M6-F1
#
_cell.length_a   1.000
_cell.length_b   1.000
_cell.length_c   1.000
_cell.angle_alpha   90.00
_cell.angle_beta   90.00
_cell.angle_gamma   90.00
#
_symmetry.space_group_name_H-M   'P 1'
#
loop_
_entity.id
_entity.type
_entity.pdbx_description
1 polymer ?
#
loop_
_entity_poly.entity_id
_entity_poly.type
_entity_poly.pdbx_seq_one_letter_code
_entity_poly.pdbx_strand_id
1 'polypeptide(L)'
;MNKSMIERVARAICEARGLDPDGVPELAPSSDALVVRPDVAKPSWRWFIPAARAAIRAMQEPTKEMLNAGFQCHRRYETIAQMWRAMIDKGLEDD
;
A
#
# COMPACT_ATOMS: atom_id res chain seq x y z
N MET A 1 8.42 -1.83 -16.04
CA MET A 1 6.98 -2.14 -15.81
C MET A 1 6.50 -1.31 -14.63
N ASN A 2 5.46 -0.48 -14.78
CA ASN A 2 4.89 0.24 -13.65
C ASN A 2 4.14 -0.75 -12.75
N LYS A 3 4.53 -0.83 -11.47
CA LYS A 3 3.86 -1.65 -10.46
C LYS A 3 2.42 -1.15 -10.27
N SER A 4 1.45 -2.06 -10.18
CA SER A 4 0.05 -1.68 -9.90
C SER A 4 -0.05 -0.96 -8.55
N MET A 5 -1.07 -0.11 -8.35
CA MET A 5 -1.26 0.54 -7.04
C MET A 5 -1.44 -0.46 -5.89
N ILE A 6 -2.10 -1.59 -6.16
CA ILE A 6 -2.24 -2.69 -5.18
C ILE A 6 -0.86 -3.24 -4.80
N GLU A 7 0.01 -3.50 -5.77
CA GLU A 7 1.37 -3.97 -5.48
C GLU A 7 2.18 -2.91 -4.72
N ARG A 8 2.09 -1.63 -5.09
CA ARG A 8 2.78 -0.55 -4.40
C ARG A 8 2.37 -0.46 -2.93
N VAL A 9 1.07 -0.48 -2.64
CA VAL A 9 0.57 -0.44 -1.26
C VAL A 9 0.93 -1.73 -0.51
N ALA A 10 0.81 -2.90 -1.15
CA ALA A 10 1.17 -4.17 -0.51
C ALA A 10 2.67 -4.24 -0.14
N ARG A 11 3.54 -3.70 -1.00
CA ARG A 11 4.98 -3.57 -0.71
C ARG A 11 5.23 -2.60 0.45
N ALA A 12 4.57 -1.43 0.48
CA ALA A 12 4.69 -0.50 1.58
C ALA A 12 4.23 -1.09 2.93
N ILE A 13 3.14 -1.88 2.95
CA ILE A 13 2.70 -2.60 4.15
C ILE A 13 3.75 -3.65 4.57
N CYS A 14 4.36 -4.33 3.61
CA CYS A 14 5.42 -5.31 3.85
C CYS A 14 6.65 -4.65 4.51
N GLU A 15 7.11 -3.53 3.94
CA GLU A 15 8.24 -2.73 4.47
C GLU A 15 7.94 -2.18 5.86
N ALA A 16 6.72 -1.67 6.09
CA ALA A 16 6.29 -1.18 7.41
C ALA A 16 6.30 -2.27 8.50
N ARG A 17 6.27 -3.55 8.11
CA ARG A 17 6.43 -4.71 9.01
C ARG A 17 7.87 -5.21 9.13
N GLY A 18 8.83 -4.51 8.53
CA GLY A 18 10.25 -4.89 8.53
C GLY A 18 10.58 -6.10 7.66
N LEU A 19 9.72 -6.45 6.70
CA LEU A 19 9.92 -7.57 5.78
C LEU A 19 10.44 -7.09 4.43
N ASP A 20 11.42 -7.80 3.86
CA ASP A 20 11.82 -7.59 2.47
C ASP A 20 10.67 -7.97 1.52
N PRO A 21 10.08 -7.02 0.76
CA PRO A 21 8.97 -7.30 -0.14
C PRO A 21 9.27 -8.35 -1.21
N ASP A 22 10.51 -8.37 -1.71
CA ASP A 22 10.96 -9.30 -2.74
C ASP A 22 11.54 -10.59 -2.15
N GLY A 23 11.83 -10.58 -0.84
CA GLY A 23 12.19 -11.74 -0.07
C GLY A 23 11.07 -12.78 -0.04
N VAL A 24 11.46 -14.05 0.01
CA VAL A 24 10.54 -15.16 0.27
C VAL A 24 10.58 -15.42 1.78
N PRO A 25 9.44 -15.51 2.49
CA PRO A 25 9.46 -15.83 3.91
C PRO A 25 10.19 -17.16 4.13
N GLU A 26 11.31 -17.13 4.86
CA GLU A 26 11.86 -18.33 5.47
C GLU A 26 10.88 -18.74 6.57
N LEU A 27 10.02 -19.73 6.29
CA LEU A 27 9.24 -20.34 7.36
C LEU A 27 10.25 -20.88 8.38
N ALA A 28 10.23 -20.34 9.58
CA ALA A 28 11.05 -20.81 10.69
C ALA A 28 10.92 -22.34 10.80
N PRO A 29 12.01 -23.07 11.11
CA PRO A 29 11.98 -24.52 11.20
C PRO A 29 11.23 -24.95 12.47
N SER A 30 9.89 -24.86 12.46
CA SER A 30 9.05 -25.48 13.49
C SER A 30 8.53 -26.81 12.94
N SER A 31 9.26 -27.87 13.27
CA SER A 31 8.95 -29.31 13.42
C SER A 31 7.90 -30.06 12.57
N ASP A 32 7.21 -29.45 11.61
CA ASP A 32 6.38 -30.11 10.60
C ASP A 32 6.52 -29.35 9.29
N ALA A 33 7.76 -29.23 8.83
CA ALA A 33 8.12 -28.54 7.61
C ALA A 33 7.47 -29.24 6.40
N LEU A 34 6.24 -28.85 6.08
CA LEU A 34 5.77 -28.79 4.71
C LEU A 34 6.81 -27.96 3.97
N VAL A 35 7.72 -28.67 3.30
CA VAL A 35 8.68 -28.11 2.35
C VAL A 35 7.87 -27.21 1.42
N VAL A 36 7.93 -25.90 1.63
CA VAL A 36 7.37 -24.96 0.66
C VAL A 36 8.19 -25.20 -0.58
N ARG A 37 7.58 -25.90 -1.54
CA ARG A 37 8.27 -26.23 -2.76
C ARG A 37 8.73 -24.89 -3.38
N PRO A 38 9.99 -24.77 -3.81
CA PRO A 38 10.54 -23.49 -4.29
C PRO A 38 9.76 -22.92 -5.49
N ASP A 39 8.98 -23.74 -6.21
CA ASP A 39 8.00 -23.32 -7.22
C ASP A 39 6.78 -22.56 -6.68
N VAL A 40 6.55 -22.56 -5.36
CA VAL A 40 5.41 -21.92 -4.66
C VAL A 40 5.85 -20.73 -3.81
N ALA A 41 7.16 -20.48 -3.70
CA ALA A 41 7.73 -19.33 -3.02
C ALA A 41 7.23 -18.02 -3.66
N LYS A 42 6.31 -17.34 -2.98
CA LYS A 42 5.80 -16.03 -3.40
C LYS A 42 6.57 -14.93 -2.65
N PRO A 43 6.91 -13.82 -3.32
CA PRO A 43 7.45 -12.63 -2.66
C PRO A 43 6.57 -12.19 -1.50
N SER A 44 7.19 -11.73 -0.42
CA SER A 44 6.52 -11.38 0.84
C SER A 44 5.38 -10.37 0.65
N TRP A 45 5.53 -9.42 -0.29
CA TRP A 45 4.49 -8.44 -0.57
C TRP A 45 3.15 -9.07 -0.99
N ARG A 46 3.16 -10.25 -1.63
CA ARG A 46 1.93 -10.90 -2.12
C ARG A 46 0.98 -11.29 -0.99
N TRP A 47 1.50 -11.55 0.22
CA TRP A 47 0.68 -11.83 1.40
C TRP A 47 -0.14 -10.61 1.85
N PHE A 48 0.26 -9.41 1.45
CA PHE A 48 -0.39 -8.16 1.81
C PHE A 48 -1.38 -7.63 0.75
N ILE A 49 -1.60 -8.35 -0.35
CA ILE A 49 -2.59 -7.95 -1.38
C ILE A 49 -3.99 -7.71 -0.80
N PRO A 50 -4.55 -8.57 0.09
CA PRO A 50 -5.87 -8.32 0.68
C PRO A 50 -5.90 -7.05 1.52
N ALA A 51 -4.88 -6.82 2.36
CA ALA A 51 -4.77 -5.61 3.17
C ALA A 51 -4.62 -4.35 2.30
N ALA A 52 -3.83 -4.41 1.23
CA ALA A 52 -3.68 -3.32 0.28
C ALA A 52 -5.00 -2.96 -0.42
N ARG A 53 -5.79 -3.96 -0.81
CA ARG A 53 -7.13 -3.72 -1.38
C ARG A 53 -8.08 -3.10 -0.36
N ALA A 54 -8.05 -3.56 0.89
CA ALA A 54 -8.88 -3.00 1.95
C ALA A 54 -8.51 -1.53 2.23
N ALA A 55 -7.22 -1.22 2.36
CA ALA A 55 -6.74 0.15 2.54
C ALA A 55 -7.18 1.07 1.40
N ILE A 56 -6.97 0.67 0.13
CA ILE A 56 -7.39 1.47 -1.03
C ILE A 56 -8.91 1.66 -1.06
N ARG A 57 -9.69 0.63 -0.69
CA ARG A 57 -11.16 0.76 -0.61
C ARG A 57 -11.60 1.73 0.48
N ALA A 58 -10.96 1.70 1.65
CA ALA A 58 -11.26 2.63 2.73
C ALA A 58 -11.04 4.10 2.31
N MET A 59 -10.06 4.34 1.44
CA MET A 59 -9.75 5.67 0.90
C MET A 59 -10.70 6.15 -0.22
N GLN A 60 -11.70 5.35 -0.61
CA GLN A 60 -12.67 5.76 -1.65
C GLN A 60 -13.55 6.91 -1.20
N GLU A 61 -13.78 7.05 0.11
CA GLU A 61 -14.56 8.12 0.71
C GLU A 61 -13.62 9.07 1.46
N PRO A 62 -13.08 10.12 0.80
CA PRO A 62 -12.18 11.07 1.44
C PRO A 62 -12.90 11.88 2.53
N THR A 63 -12.16 12.28 3.57
CA THR A 63 -12.67 13.19 4.61
C THR A 63 -12.92 14.59 4.05
N LYS A 64 -13.65 15.44 4.80
CA LYS A 64 -13.91 16.83 4.38
C LYS A 64 -12.62 17.63 4.26
N GLU A 65 -11.67 17.35 5.15
CA GLU A 65 -10.36 17.96 5.23
C GLU A 65 -9.53 17.62 4.00
N MET A 66 -9.51 16.33 3.60
CA MET A 66 -8.89 15.89 2.34
C MET A 66 -9.50 16.62 1.15
N LEU A 67 -10.84 16.66 1.03
CA LEU A 67 -11.52 17.36 -0.06
C LEU A 67 -11.16 18.85 -0.10
N ASN A 68 -11.14 19.52 1.04
CA ASN A 68 -10.77 20.94 1.15
C ASN A 68 -9.33 21.18 0.68
N ALA A 69 -8.38 20.31 1.05
CA ALA A 69 -7.00 20.38 0.56
C ALA A 69 -6.94 20.24 -0.97
N GLY A 70 -7.69 19.29 -1.53
CA GLY A 70 -7.80 19.12 -2.99
C GLY A 70 -8.36 20.37 -3.69
N PHE A 71 -9.41 20.99 -3.16
CA PHE A 71 -9.99 22.22 -3.71
C PHE A 71 -9.05 23.43 -3.63
N GLN A 72 -8.32 23.58 -2.52
CA GLN A 72 -7.33 24.65 -2.36
C GLN A 72 -6.17 24.51 -3.35
N CYS A 73 -5.71 23.27 -3.57
CA CYS A 73 -4.71 22.94 -4.60
C CYS A 73 -5.24 23.27 -6.01
N HIS A 74 -6.48 22.89 -6.34
CA HIS A 74 -7.08 23.20 -7.64
C HIS A 74 -7.14 24.69 -7.97
N ARG A 75 -7.45 25.53 -6.97
CA ARG A 75 -7.50 26.99 -7.12
C ARG A 75 -6.16 27.63 -7.49
N ARG A 76 -5.06 26.88 -7.41
CA ARG A 76 -3.71 27.30 -7.80
C ARG A 76 -3.30 26.82 -9.20
N TYR A 77 -4.25 26.32 -10.02
CA TYR A 77 -4.01 25.77 -11.36
C TYR A 77 -3.12 24.51 -11.38
N GLU A 78 -3.12 23.74 -10.30
CA GLU A 78 -2.32 22.52 -10.18
C GLU A 78 -3.01 21.30 -10.84
N THR A 79 -2.22 20.32 -11.27
CA THR A 79 -2.67 19.10 -11.95
C THR A 79 -3.51 18.19 -11.05
N ILE A 80 -4.32 17.30 -11.64
CA ILE A 80 -5.08 16.28 -10.89
C ILE A 80 -4.17 15.44 -10.00
N ALA A 81 -2.94 15.14 -10.45
CA ALA A 81 -1.96 14.39 -9.66
C ALA A 81 -1.50 15.16 -8.41
N GLN A 82 -1.34 16.48 -8.50
CA GLN A 82 -1.03 17.34 -7.35
C GLN A 82 -2.21 17.46 -6.41
N MET A 83 -3.43 17.62 -6.93
CA MET A 83 -4.65 17.61 -6.12
C MET A 83 -4.80 16.31 -5.34
N TRP A 84 -4.63 15.16 -6.01
CA TRP A 84 -4.65 13.85 -5.37
C TRP A 84 -3.60 13.75 -4.27
N ARG A 85 -2.35 14.18 -4.52
CA ARG A 85 -1.30 14.19 -3.51
C ARG A 85 -1.66 15.05 -2.31
N ALA A 86 -2.16 16.27 -2.52
CA ALA A 86 -2.59 17.16 -1.44
C ALA A 86 -3.71 16.54 -0.59
N MET A 87 -4.65 15.83 -1.22
CA MET A 87 -5.69 15.08 -0.50
C MET A 87 -5.08 13.96 0.36
N ILE A 88 -4.14 13.17 -0.20
CA ILE A 88 -3.48 12.09 0.54
C ILE A 88 -2.64 12.63 1.70
N ASP A 89 -1.81 13.64 1.45
CA ASP A 89 -0.97 14.25 2.47
C ASP A 89 -1.82 14.76 3.64
N LYS A 90 -2.97 15.39 3.33
CA LYS A 90 -3.89 15.84 4.36
C LYS A 90 -4.48 14.68 5.17
N GLY A 91 -4.87 13.59 4.53
CA GLY A 91 -5.40 12.40 5.23
C GLY A 91 -4.35 11.67 6.06
N LEU A 92 -3.05 11.90 5.83
CA LEU A 92 -1.96 11.36 6.66
C LEU A 92 -1.66 12.24 7.89
N GLU A 93 -2.28 13.42 8.01
CA GLU A 93 -2.23 14.27 9.21
C GLU A 93 -3.35 13.92 10.22
N ASP A 94 -4.34 13.13 9.81
CA ASP A 94 -5.45 12.70 10.65
C ASP A 94 -4.98 11.51 11.53
N ASP A 95 -5.06 11.65 12.87
CA ASP A 95 -4.66 10.64 13.87
C ASP A 95 -5.61 9.41 13.93
#